data_AF-A0A2S8PGT1-F1
#
_entry.id   AF-A0A2S8PGT1-F1
#
_cell.length_a   1.000
_cell.length_b   1.000
_cell.length_c   1.000
_cell.angle_alpha   90.00
_cell.angle_beta   90.00
_cell.angle_gamma   90.00
#
_symmetry.space_group_name_H-M   'P 1'
#
loop_
_entity.id
_entity.type
_entity.pdbx_description
1 polymer ?
#
loop_
_entity_poly.entity_id
_entity_poly.type
_entity_poly.pdbx_seq_one_letter_code
_entity_poly.pdbx_strand_id
1 'polypeptide(L)'
;MRKINRRFIILTFAVFVLITGTSVYASDALPSLFPNVSPEDEALAQAVQDRLTQSWTQGREILLSSGGRAFGINSKDEDLSKWTFIDSDQFYDMLATFSMQKRSSFLEAYYSEERRANLDVGDYMSALLINPEKSRALVYWEKANGSYVVMDLKSKGNNSKSWYVDGVEIFKVTGFKK
;
A
#
# COMPACT_ATOMS: atom_id res chain seq x y z
N MET A 1 0.56 -11.59 39.61
CA MET A 1 1.01 -10.48 38.75
C MET A 1 2.15 -10.97 37.85
N ARG A 2 1.90 -11.13 36.55
CA ARG A 2 2.86 -11.69 35.58
C ARG A 2 3.86 -10.60 35.18
N LYS A 3 5.16 -10.86 35.37
CA LYS A 3 6.26 -9.99 34.92
C LYS A 3 6.23 -9.92 33.39
N ILE A 4 5.81 -8.78 32.86
CA ILE A 4 5.93 -8.48 31.42
C ILE A 4 7.41 -8.17 31.15
N ASN A 5 8.03 -8.98 30.31
CA ASN A 5 9.42 -8.82 29.87
C ASN A 5 9.54 -7.51 29.08
N ARG A 6 10.25 -6.53 29.65
CA ARG A 6 10.47 -5.19 29.06
C ARG A 6 11.14 -5.21 27.67
N ARG A 7 11.71 -6.33 27.25
CA ARG A 7 12.31 -6.51 25.91
C ARG A 7 11.28 -6.66 24.79
N PHE A 8 10.04 -7.05 25.10
CA PHE A 8 8.99 -7.18 24.08
C PHE A 8 8.29 -5.86 23.72
N ILE A 9 8.46 -4.81 24.53
CA ILE A 9 7.83 -3.50 24.30
C ILE A 9 8.64 -2.64 23.30
N ILE A 10 9.93 -2.95 23.12
CA ILE A 10 10.81 -2.15 22.25
C ILE A 10 10.62 -2.47 20.77
N LEU A 11 10.11 -3.66 20.43
CA LEU A 11 9.95 -4.08 19.03
C LEU A 11 8.70 -3.53 18.32
N THR A 12 7.77 -2.91 19.05
CA THR A 12 6.52 -2.39 18.46
C THR A 12 6.56 -0.89 18.14
N PHE A 13 7.67 -0.19 18.42
CA PHE A 13 7.78 1.26 18.23
C PHE A 13 8.79 1.69 17.15
N ALA A 14 9.43 0.75 16.45
CA ALA A 14 10.47 1.05 15.45
C ALA A 14 9.94 1.35 14.02
N VAL A 15 8.62 1.39 13.80
CA VAL A 15 8.02 1.66 12.47
C VAL A 15 7.56 3.13 12.32
N PHE A 16 7.76 3.96 13.33
CA PHE A 16 7.45 5.40 13.26
C PHE A 16 8.73 6.21 13.44
N VAL A 17 9.42 6.50 12.34
CA VAL A 17 10.13 7.75 12.01
C VAL A 17 11.00 7.43 10.80
N LEU A 18 10.63 7.96 9.62
CA LEU A 18 11.57 8.52 8.63
C LEU A 18 10.76 9.15 7.48
N ILE A 19 10.05 10.24 7.81
CA ILE A 19 9.74 11.28 6.83
C ILE A 19 10.26 12.58 7.43
N THR A 20 11.48 12.98 7.07
CA THR A 20 11.84 14.39 6.92
C THR A 20 13.00 14.48 5.95
N GLY A 21 12.74 15.12 4.81
CA GLY A 21 13.73 15.44 3.80
C GLY A 21 14.82 16.39 4.33
N THR A 22 15.96 16.30 3.67
CA THR A 22 17.00 17.32 3.49
C THR A 22 16.87 18.60 4.35
N SER A 23 17.65 18.67 5.43
CA SER A 23 18.16 19.95 5.94
C SER A 23 19.61 19.79 6.36
N VAL A 24 20.51 20.36 5.55
CA VAL A 24 21.98 20.33 5.63
C VAL A 24 22.53 21.21 6.78
N TYR A 25 21.74 21.52 7.80
CA TYR A 25 22.15 22.42 8.89
C TYR A 25 21.70 21.90 10.26
N ALA A 26 22.27 20.77 10.70
CA ALA A 26 22.26 20.34 12.11
C ALA A 26 23.28 19.21 12.34
N SER A 27 24.54 19.36 11.92
CA SER A 27 25.53 18.27 12.05
C SER A 27 25.96 17.97 13.50
N ASP A 28 25.79 18.92 14.43
CA ASP A 28 26.48 18.82 15.73
C ASP A 28 25.54 18.52 16.92
N ALA A 29 24.23 18.41 16.71
CA ALA A 29 23.25 18.23 17.81
C ALA A 29 22.39 16.95 17.74
N LEU A 30 22.46 16.17 16.65
CA LEU A 30 21.57 15.03 16.41
C LEU A 30 22.05 13.63 16.84
N PRO A 31 23.35 13.32 17.04
CA PRO A 31 23.77 11.94 17.38
C PRO A 31 23.25 11.45 18.74
N SER A 32 22.82 12.36 19.63
CA SER A 32 22.34 12.02 20.97
C SER A 32 20.84 11.71 21.02
N LEU A 33 20.08 12.06 19.98
CA LEU A 33 18.62 11.89 19.93
C LEU A 33 18.16 10.68 19.14
N PHE A 34 19.01 10.16 18.26
CA PHE A 34 18.74 8.95 17.49
C PHE A 34 19.90 7.98 17.68
N PRO A 35 19.65 6.76 18.23
CA PRO A 35 20.68 5.76 18.33
C PRO A 35 21.25 5.48 16.94
N ASN A 36 22.56 5.30 16.85
CA ASN A 36 23.21 4.85 15.64
C ASN A 36 22.56 3.51 15.23
N VAL A 37 21.86 3.48 14.09
CA VAL A 37 21.22 2.26 13.59
C VAL A 37 22.33 1.29 13.22
N SER A 38 22.20 0.02 13.61
CA SER A 38 23.24 -0.94 13.26
C SER A 38 23.21 -1.20 11.74
N PRO A 39 24.35 -1.43 11.08
CA PRO A 39 24.37 -1.79 9.66
C PRO A 39 23.52 -3.04 9.34
N GLU A 40 23.34 -3.94 10.32
CA GLU A 40 22.49 -5.12 10.20
C GLU A 40 21.01 -4.76 10.12
N ASP A 41 20.56 -3.80 10.94
CA ASP A 41 19.19 -3.31 10.92
C ASP A 41 18.89 -2.53 9.62
N GLU A 42 19.84 -1.74 9.13
CA GLU A 42 19.73 -1.05 7.84
C GLU A 42 19.59 -2.05 6.68
N ALA A 43 20.43 -3.10 6.67
CA ALA A 43 20.38 -4.14 5.65
C ALA A 43 19.04 -4.91 5.69
N LEU A 44 18.52 -5.19 6.88
CA LEU A 44 17.22 -5.85 7.04
C LEU A 44 16.08 -4.97 6.51
N ALA A 45 16.07 -3.69 6.87
CA ALA A 45 15.07 -2.73 6.41
C ALA A 45 15.09 -2.60 4.87
N GLN A 46 16.28 -2.51 4.28
CA GLN A 46 16.43 -2.48 2.83
C GLN A 46 15.90 -3.76 2.17
N ALA A 47 16.21 -4.94 2.71
CA ALA A 47 15.71 -6.20 2.19
C ALA A 47 14.17 -6.30 2.23
N VAL A 48 13.54 -5.75 3.29
CA VAL A 48 12.07 -5.65 3.37
C VAL A 48 11.54 -4.71 2.30
N GLN A 49 12.14 -3.53 2.13
CA GLN A 49 11.71 -2.56 1.13
C GLN A 49 11.85 -3.10 -0.29
N ASP A 50 12.94 -3.79 -0.58
CA ASP A 50 13.18 -4.43 -1.89
C ASP A 50 12.10 -5.49 -2.15
N ARG A 51 11.77 -6.30 -1.14
CA ARG A 51 10.73 -7.33 -1.28
C ARG A 51 9.33 -6.73 -1.47
N LEU A 52 8.99 -5.65 -0.77
CA LEU A 52 7.74 -4.92 -0.97
C LEU A 52 7.67 -4.30 -2.37
N THR A 53 8.75 -3.65 -2.81
CA THR A 53 8.84 -3.05 -4.15
C THR A 53 8.67 -4.10 -5.24
N GLN A 54 9.30 -5.27 -5.08
CA GLN A 54 9.13 -6.40 -5.99
C GLN A 54 7.66 -6.86 -6.02
N SER A 55 7.06 -7.05 -4.85
CA SER A 55 5.67 -7.49 -4.71
C SER A 55 4.69 -6.53 -5.41
N TRP A 56 4.86 -5.22 -5.19
CA TRP A 56 4.03 -4.18 -5.80
C TRP A 56 4.22 -4.10 -7.32
N THR A 57 5.47 -4.19 -7.78
CA THR A 57 5.78 -4.19 -9.22
C THR A 57 5.10 -5.36 -9.92
N GLN A 58 5.23 -6.57 -9.37
CA GLN A 58 4.60 -7.77 -9.91
C GLN A 58 3.07 -7.67 -9.90
N GLY A 59 2.47 -7.17 -8.82
CA GLY A 59 1.02 -6.94 -8.76
C GLY A 59 0.55 -5.97 -9.83
N ARG A 60 1.29 -4.88 -10.07
CA ARG A 60 1.00 -3.93 -11.14
C ARG A 60 1.10 -4.57 -12.53
N GLU A 61 2.10 -5.41 -12.78
CA GLU A 61 2.24 -6.13 -14.05
C GLU A 61 1.08 -7.09 -14.31
N ILE A 62 0.60 -7.79 -13.29
CA ILE A 62 -0.60 -8.66 -13.38
C ILE A 62 -1.82 -7.83 -13.77
N LEU A 63 -2.01 -6.67 -13.15
CA LEU A 63 -3.12 -5.76 -13.47
C LEU A 63 -3.05 -5.25 -14.91
N LEU A 64 -1.86 -4.79 -15.34
CA LEU A 64 -1.65 -4.30 -16.71
C LEU A 64 -1.85 -5.41 -17.76
N SER A 65 -1.31 -6.61 -17.52
CA SER A 65 -1.40 -7.74 -18.45
C SER A 65 -2.79 -8.35 -18.54
N SER A 66 -3.57 -8.34 -17.46
CA SER A 66 -4.98 -8.73 -17.48
C SER A 66 -5.86 -7.75 -18.28
N GLY A 67 -5.33 -6.56 -18.58
CA GLY A 67 -6.03 -5.47 -19.24
C GLY A 67 -7.19 -4.93 -18.40
N GLY A 68 -7.15 -5.13 -17.08
CA GLY A 68 -8.23 -4.75 -16.17
C GLY A 68 -9.58 -5.44 -16.44
N ARG A 69 -9.62 -6.46 -17.32
CA ARG A 69 -10.84 -7.13 -17.76
C ARG A 69 -11.61 -7.81 -16.62
N ALA A 70 -10.89 -8.31 -15.62
CA ALA A 70 -11.49 -8.87 -14.41
C ALA A 70 -12.35 -7.85 -13.63
N PHE A 71 -12.13 -6.55 -13.84
CA PHE A 71 -12.81 -5.46 -13.15
C PHE A 71 -13.68 -4.61 -14.08
N GLY A 72 -13.99 -5.08 -15.30
CA GLY A 72 -14.78 -4.31 -16.26
C GLY A 72 -14.14 -3.00 -16.68
N ILE A 73 -12.80 -2.89 -16.59
CA ILE A 73 -12.02 -1.78 -17.15
C ILE A 73 -12.04 -1.97 -18.67
N ASN A 74 -12.97 -1.31 -19.36
CA ASN A 74 -13.04 -1.36 -20.81
C ASN A 74 -11.92 -0.50 -21.43
N SER A 75 -11.20 -1.07 -22.38
CA SER A 75 -9.93 -0.57 -22.93
C SER A 75 -9.96 0.79 -23.65
N LYS A 76 -11.13 1.44 -23.76
CA LYS A 76 -11.25 2.74 -24.43
C LYS A 76 -11.22 3.93 -23.47
N ASP A 77 -11.63 3.76 -22.21
CA ASP A 77 -11.81 4.87 -21.28
C ASP A 77 -10.89 4.80 -20.04
N GLU A 78 -10.28 3.65 -19.73
CA GLU A 78 -9.47 3.48 -18.52
C GLU A 78 -8.13 2.77 -18.81
N ASP A 79 -7.20 3.52 -19.42
CA ASP A 79 -5.81 3.07 -19.61
C ASP A 79 -5.04 3.05 -18.27
N LEU A 80 -4.85 1.86 -17.70
CA LEU A 80 -4.13 1.62 -16.45
C LEU A 80 -2.69 2.15 -16.46
N SER A 81 -2.06 2.35 -17.63
CA SER A 81 -0.71 2.92 -17.69
C SER A 81 -0.66 4.38 -17.21
N LYS A 82 -1.79 5.08 -17.26
CA LYS A 82 -1.95 6.47 -16.81
C LYS A 82 -2.30 6.59 -15.32
N TRP A 83 -2.55 5.47 -14.66
CA TRP A 83 -2.91 5.48 -13.24
C TRP A 83 -1.67 5.68 -12.38
N THR A 84 -1.84 6.42 -11.30
CA THR A 84 -0.76 6.72 -10.37
C THR A 84 -0.62 5.57 -9.38
N PHE A 85 0.59 5.03 -9.28
CA PHE A 85 0.97 4.11 -8.21
C PHE A 85 1.18 4.89 -6.92
N ILE A 86 0.61 4.37 -5.83
CA ILE A 86 0.68 4.93 -4.49
C ILE A 86 1.08 3.79 -3.55
N ASP A 87 2.27 3.90 -2.98
CA ASP A 87 2.76 3.02 -1.91
C ASP A 87 2.38 3.58 -0.53
N SER A 88 2.91 2.96 0.52
CA SER A 88 2.72 3.38 1.91
C SER A 88 3.15 4.82 2.18
N ASP A 89 4.20 5.29 1.52
CA ASP A 89 4.83 6.58 1.80
C ASP A 89 4.01 7.70 1.18
N GLN A 90 3.45 7.45 0.00
CA GLN A 90 2.62 8.41 -0.74
C GLN A 90 1.15 8.39 -0.32
N PHE A 91 0.71 7.40 0.48
CA PHE A 91 -0.70 7.18 0.80
C PHE A 91 -1.34 8.39 1.49
N TYR A 92 -0.67 8.94 2.50
CA TYR A 92 -1.20 10.09 3.26
C TYR A 92 -1.24 11.37 2.43
N ASP A 93 -0.24 11.59 1.57
CA ASP A 93 -0.21 12.73 0.66
C ASP A 93 -1.34 12.65 -0.36
N MET A 94 -1.61 11.45 -0.89
CA MET A 94 -2.77 11.22 -1.75
C MET A 94 -4.08 11.53 -1.03
N LEU A 95 -4.27 11.03 0.20
CA LEU A 95 -5.45 11.33 1.02
C LEU A 95 -5.58 12.81 1.37
N ALA A 96 -4.47 13.53 1.50
CA ALA A 96 -4.45 14.96 1.76
C ALA A 96 -5.17 15.74 0.65
N THR A 97 -5.11 15.25 -0.60
CA THR A 97 -5.80 15.85 -1.74
C THR A 97 -7.32 15.67 -1.75
N PHE A 98 -7.87 14.80 -0.89
CA PHE A 98 -9.30 14.59 -0.76
C PHE A 98 -9.90 15.55 0.26
N SER A 99 -11.13 16.03 -0.01
CA SER A 99 -11.95 16.66 1.02
C SER A 99 -12.17 15.70 2.20
N MET A 100 -12.40 16.23 3.40
CA MET A 100 -12.57 15.42 4.61
C MET A 100 -13.63 14.32 4.46
N GLN A 101 -14.78 14.64 3.86
CA GLN A 101 -15.86 13.68 3.61
C GLN A 101 -15.41 12.58 2.63
N LYS A 102 -14.76 12.96 1.53
CA LYS A 102 -14.23 12.00 0.53
C LYS A 102 -13.15 11.10 1.13
N ARG A 103 -12.26 11.67 1.94
CA ARG A 103 -11.22 10.94 2.68
C ARG A 103 -11.81 9.91 3.63
N SER A 104 -12.79 10.32 4.44
CA SER A 104 -13.46 9.41 5.37
C SER A 104 -14.09 8.22 4.66
N SER A 105 -14.85 8.49 3.59
CA SER A 105 -15.52 7.41 2.83
C SER A 105 -14.53 6.54 2.06
N PHE A 106 -13.46 7.12 1.51
CA PHE A 106 -12.39 6.33 0.88
C PHE A 106 -11.72 5.40 1.89
N LEU A 107 -11.40 5.88 3.10
CA LEU A 107 -10.81 5.06 4.15
C LEU A 107 -11.75 3.95 4.62
N GLU A 108 -13.05 4.22 4.70
CA GLU A 108 -14.06 3.22 5.00
C GLU A 108 -14.07 2.09 3.96
N ALA A 109 -14.03 2.44 2.66
CA ALA A 109 -13.90 1.45 1.58
C ALA A 109 -12.53 0.75 1.58
N TYR A 110 -11.45 1.46 1.90
CA TYR A 110 -10.09 0.91 1.94
C TYR A 110 -9.86 -0.07 3.11
N TYR A 111 -10.56 0.11 4.23
CA TYR A 111 -10.52 -0.77 5.41
C TYR A 111 -11.78 -1.60 5.59
N SER A 112 -12.48 -1.87 4.49
CA SER A 112 -13.77 -2.56 4.48
C SER A 112 -13.67 -4.02 4.94
N GLU A 113 -14.84 -4.66 5.12
CA GLU A 113 -14.93 -6.06 5.49
C GLU A 113 -14.36 -6.99 4.41
N GLU A 114 -14.47 -6.65 3.14
CA GLU A 114 -13.89 -7.41 2.04
C GLU A 114 -12.37 -7.52 2.18
N ARG A 115 -11.71 -6.41 2.56
CA ARG A 115 -10.27 -6.45 2.84
C ARG A 115 -9.97 -7.33 4.05
N ARG A 116 -10.72 -7.16 5.15
CA ARG A 116 -10.51 -7.94 6.38
C ARG A 116 -10.69 -9.44 6.13
N ALA A 117 -11.63 -9.82 5.27
CA ALA A 117 -11.89 -11.20 4.92
C ALA A 117 -10.81 -11.83 4.01
N ASN A 118 -10.01 -11.03 3.32
CA ASN A 118 -9.01 -11.49 2.37
C ASN A 118 -7.55 -11.24 2.81
N LEU A 119 -7.33 -10.46 3.87
CA LEU A 119 -6.01 -10.15 4.39
C LEU A 119 -5.62 -11.16 5.46
N ASP A 120 -4.57 -11.94 5.17
CA ASP A 120 -4.08 -12.98 6.09
C ASP A 120 -2.72 -12.60 6.70
N VAL A 121 -2.38 -13.25 7.82
CA VAL A 121 -1.05 -13.13 8.42
C VAL A 121 0.00 -13.70 7.45
N GLY A 122 1.04 -12.90 7.18
CA GLY A 122 2.11 -13.24 6.24
C GLY A 122 1.90 -12.70 4.83
N ASP A 123 0.74 -12.08 4.55
CA ASP A 123 0.53 -11.30 3.33
C ASP A 123 1.44 -10.05 3.33
N TYR A 124 1.85 -9.62 2.14
CA TYR A 124 2.64 -8.40 1.98
C TYR A 124 1.76 -7.15 2.10
N MET A 125 2.38 -6.02 2.45
CA MET A 125 1.65 -4.75 2.55
C MET A 125 1.05 -4.36 1.20
N SER A 126 -0.17 -3.86 1.21
CA SER A 126 -0.88 -3.46 -0.01
C SER A 126 -0.34 -2.18 -0.63
N ALA A 127 -0.40 -2.10 -1.94
CA ALA A 127 -0.26 -0.86 -2.70
C ALA A 127 -1.58 -0.48 -3.38
N LEU A 128 -1.60 0.70 -3.99
CA LEU A 128 -2.77 1.25 -4.64
C LEU A 128 -2.41 1.81 -6.03
N LEU A 129 -3.29 1.58 -7.00
CA LEU A 129 -3.36 2.38 -8.23
C LEU A 129 -4.58 3.28 -8.15
N ILE A 130 -4.44 4.56 -8.44
CA ILE A 130 -5.57 5.49 -8.52
C ILE A 130 -5.66 6.12 -9.91
N ASN A 131 -6.87 6.21 -10.43
CA ASN A 131 -7.08 6.84 -11.73
C ASN A 131 -6.86 8.38 -11.65
N PRO A 132 -6.55 9.06 -12.77
CA PRO A 132 -6.29 10.50 -12.77
C PRO A 132 -7.44 11.35 -12.18
N GLU A 133 -8.68 10.92 -12.40
CA GLU A 133 -9.88 11.60 -11.88
C GLU A 133 -10.12 11.38 -10.39
N LYS A 134 -9.36 10.48 -9.75
CA LYS A 134 -9.54 10.08 -8.34
C LYS A 134 -10.98 9.65 -8.05
N SER A 135 -11.58 8.91 -8.98
CA SER A 135 -12.93 8.32 -8.91
C SER A 135 -12.90 6.80 -8.82
N ARG A 136 -11.74 6.19 -9.10
CA ARG A 136 -11.54 4.74 -9.02
C ARG A 136 -10.14 4.42 -8.54
N ALA A 137 -10.02 3.36 -7.75
CA ALA A 137 -8.73 2.87 -7.28
C ALA A 137 -8.71 1.35 -7.20
N LEU A 138 -7.56 0.75 -7.45
CA LEU A 138 -7.31 -0.68 -7.24
C LEU A 138 -6.35 -0.82 -6.06
N VAL A 139 -6.81 -1.44 -4.99
CA VAL A 139 -5.97 -1.84 -3.84
C VAL A 139 -5.52 -3.27 -4.09
N TYR A 140 -4.23 -3.56 -3.98
CA TYR A 140 -3.75 -4.91 -4.24
C TYR A 140 -2.56 -5.30 -3.38
N TRP A 141 -2.45 -6.60 -3.09
CA TRP A 141 -1.36 -7.16 -2.31
C TRP A 141 -1.08 -8.61 -2.70
N GLU A 142 0.16 -9.03 -2.50
CA GLU A 142 0.58 -10.43 -2.62
C GLU A 142 0.27 -11.17 -1.32
N LYS A 143 -0.37 -12.32 -1.44
CA LYS A 143 -0.60 -13.25 -0.34
C LYS A 143 0.65 -14.05 -0.03
N ALA A 144 0.75 -14.60 1.18
CA ALA A 144 1.86 -15.47 1.59
C ALA A 144 2.11 -16.66 0.64
N ASN A 145 1.06 -17.12 -0.07
CA ASN A 145 1.14 -18.21 -1.05
C ASN A 145 1.52 -17.75 -2.48
N GLY A 146 1.85 -16.47 -2.67
CA GLY A 146 2.23 -15.89 -3.96
C GLY A 146 1.08 -15.55 -4.91
N SER A 147 -0.18 -15.76 -4.51
CA SER A 147 -1.33 -15.21 -5.24
C SER A 147 -1.52 -13.73 -4.93
N TYR A 148 -2.27 -13.01 -5.76
CA TYR A 148 -2.57 -11.59 -5.54
C TYR A 148 -4.04 -11.37 -5.29
N VAL A 149 -4.37 -10.60 -4.27
CA VAL A 149 -5.71 -10.05 -4.09
C VAL A 149 -5.72 -8.65 -4.69
N VAL A 150 -6.79 -8.33 -5.39
CA VAL A 150 -7.05 -7.00 -5.92
C VAL A 150 -8.50 -6.64 -5.59
N MET A 151 -8.66 -5.48 -4.96
CA MET A 151 -9.94 -4.92 -4.54
C MET A 151 -10.18 -3.61 -5.31
N ASP A 152 -11.33 -3.53 -5.99
CA ASP A 152 -11.72 -2.39 -6.80
C ASP A 152 -12.60 -1.43 -6.00
N LEU A 153 -12.17 -0.19 -5.88
CA LEU A 153 -12.85 0.88 -5.17
C LEU A 153 -13.36 1.89 -6.18
N LYS A 154 -14.65 2.20 -6.11
CA LYS A 154 -15.28 3.20 -6.98
C LYS A 154 -15.96 4.29 -6.16
N SER A 155 -15.96 5.51 -6.70
CA SER A 155 -16.87 6.55 -6.24
C SER A 155 -18.23 6.39 -6.91
N LYS A 156 -19.32 6.73 -6.23
CA LYS A 156 -20.71 6.64 -6.76
C LYS A 156 -21.00 7.58 -7.97
N GLY A 157 -19.98 8.21 -8.53
CA GLY A 157 -20.04 9.20 -9.61
C GLY A 157 -18.76 10.04 -9.65
N ASN A 158 -18.52 10.73 -10.76
CA ASN A 158 -17.37 11.62 -10.90
C ASN A 158 -17.45 12.74 -9.85
N ASN A 159 -16.35 12.95 -9.10
CA ASN A 159 -16.30 13.84 -7.93
C ASN A 159 -17.25 13.49 -6.76
N SER A 160 -17.85 12.29 -6.75
CA SER A 160 -18.61 11.85 -5.57
C SER A 160 -17.72 11.76 -4.35
N LYS A 161 -18.31 12.08 -3.20
CA LYS A 161 -17.65 11.99 -1.89
C LYS A 161 -17.78 10.58 -1.30
N SER A 162 -18.62 9.73 -1.88
CA SER A 162 -18.88 8.38 -1.40
C SER A 162 -18.13 7.35 -2.23
N TRP A 163 -17.31 6.55 -1.57
CA TRP A 163 -16.58 5.41 -2.08
C TRP A 163 -17.17 4.12 -1.56
N TYR A 164 -17.03 3.05 -2.35
CA TYR A 164 -17.45 1.70 -1.99
C TYR A 164 -16.56 0.67 -2.70
N VAL A 165 -16.55 -0.57 -2.19
CA VAL A 165 -15.91 -1.70 -2.86
C VAL A 165 -16.85 -2.23 -3.92
N ASP A 166 -16.40 -2.22 -5.17
CA ASP A 166 -17.16 -2.73 -6.31
C ASP A 166 -16.95 -4.24 -6.50
N GLY A 167 -15.76 -4.74 -6.15
CA GLY A 167 -15.45 -6.17 -6.22
C GLY A 167 -14.06 -6.51 -5.71
N VAL A 168 -13.82 -7.81 -5.52
CA VAL A 168 -12.52 -8.40 -5.16
C VAL A 168 -12.23 -9.58 -6.07
N GLU A 169 -11.02 -9.63 -6.62
CA GLU A 169 -10.55 -10.76 -7.41
C GLU A 169 -9.24 -11.30 -6.85
N ILE A 170 -9.00 -12.60 -7.08
CA ILE A 170 -7.77 -13.28 -6.67
C ILE A 170 -7.07 -13.86 -7.90
N PHE A 171 -5.87 -13.37 -8.18
CA PHE A 171 -5.01 -13.83 -9.27
C PHE A 171 -4.02 -14.86 -8.76
N LYS A 172 -4.08 -16.08 -9.30
CA LYS A 172 -3.06 -17.10 -9.04
C LYS A 172 -1.88 -16.88 -9.99
N VAL A 173 -0.69 -16.63 -9.44
CA VAL A 173 0.53 -16.53 -10.25
C VAL A 173 0.98 -17.94 -10.64
N THR A 174 0.52 -18.43 -11.79
CA THR A 174 1.02 -19.67 -12.36
C THR A 174 2.29 -19.39 -13.18
N GLY A 175 3.45 -19.51 -12.53
CA GLY A 175 4.76 -19.66 -13.15
C GLY A 175 5.18 -18.55 -14.10
N PHE A 176 5.91 -17.55 -13.59
CA PHE A 176 6.88 -16.84 -14.44
C PHE A 176 7.91 -17.88 -14.90
N LYS A 177 7.91 -18.21 -16.20
CA LYS A 177 9.04 -18.93 -16.79
C LYS A 177 10.28 -18.06 -16.55
N LYS A 178 11.19 -18.55 -15.71
CA LYS A 178 12.56 -18.05 -15.63
C LYS A 178 13.23 -18.15 -17.00
#